data_AF-A0A1Z4RME6-F1
#
_entry.id   AF-A0A1Z4RME6-F1
#
_cell.length_a   1.000
_cell.length_b   1.000
_cell.length_c   1.000
_cell.angle_alpha   90.00
_cell.angle_beta   90.00
_cell.angle_gamma   90.00
#
_symmetry.space_group_name_H-M   'P 1'
#
loop_
_entity.id
_entity.type
_entity.pdbx_description
1 polymer ?
#
loop_
_entity_poly.entity_id
_entity_poly.type
_entity_poly.pdbx_seq_one_letter_code
_entity_poly.pdbx_strand_id
1 'polypeptide(L)' 'MSYLIMLENLTSWYWTIVLMVLIYWSMLFFQDNTTPKNHAISWIILLIAPLFWPIVLPISSWELSIKALKNVLL' A
#
# COMPACT_ATOMS: atom_id res chain seq x y z
N MET A 1 13.49 15.42 26.67
CA MET A 1 12.12 15.91 26.38
C MET A 1 11.88 16.12 24.89
N SER A 2 12.72 16.90 24.18
CA SER A 2 12.54 17.16 22.72
C SER A 2 12.63 15.93 21.82
N TYR A 3 13.53 14.98 22.10
CA TYR A 3 13.67 13.75 21.29
C TYR A 3 12.43 12.84 21.35
N LEU A 4 11.74 12.80 22.50
CA LEU A 4 10.51 12.02 22.66
C LEU A 4 9.38 12.61 21.82
N ILE A 5 9.20 13.94 21.86
CA ILE A 5 8.22 14.66 21.04
C ILE A 5 8.50 14.47 19.54
N MET A 6 9.77 14.48 19.15
CA MET A 6 10.16 14.20 17.76
C MET A 6 9.79 12.78 17.33
N LEU A 7 10.06 11.78 18.18
CA LEU A 7 9.74 10.39 17.90
C LEU A 7 8.22 10.15 17.82
N GLU A 8 7.44 10.73 18.73
CA GLU A 8 5.98 10.66 18.74
C GLU A 8 5.38 11.22 17.45
N ASN A 9 5.89 12.37 16.99
CA ASN A 9 5.48 12.96 15.73
C ASN A 9 5.80 12.03 14.55
N LEU A 10 7.02 11.51 14.46
CA LEU A 10 7.42 10.59 13.38
C LEU A 10 6.54 9.34 13.33
N THR A 11 6.25 8.76 14.50
CA THR A 11 5.35 7.60 14.60
C THR A 11 3.93 7.96 14.15
N SER A 12 3.40 9.12 14.55
CA SER A 12 2.07 9.59 14.14
C SER A 12 1.95 9.79 12.62
N TRP A 13 2.94 10.44 12.00
CA TRP A 13 3.00 10.62 10.54
C TRP A 13 3.07 9.29 9.81
N TYR A 14 3.90 8.37 10.31
CA TYR A 14 4.04 7.04 9.72
C TYR A 14 2.70 6.27 9.73
N TRP A 15 2.01 6.24 10.87
CA TRP A 15 0.69 5.58 10.98
C TRP A 15 -0.36 6.22 10.09
N THR A 16 -0.31 7.55 9.93
CA THR A 16 -1.22 8.26 9.01
C THR A 16 -1.04 7.78 7.57
N ILE A 17 0.20 7.63 7.11
CA ILE A 17 0.50 7.13 5.77
C ILE A 17 0.05 5.67 5.62
N VAL A 18 0.32 4.82 6.62
CA VAL A 18 -0.14 3.41 6.63
C VAL A 18 -1.65 3.33 6.45
N LEU A 19 -2.41 4.15 7.18
CA LEU A 19 -3.88 4.20 7.07
C LEU A 19 -4.34 4.68 5.69
N MET A 20 -3.71 5.72 5.14
CA MET A 20 -4.03 6.20 3.79
C MET A 20 -3.81 5.12 2.73
N VAL A 21 -2.67 4.42 2.78
CA VAL A 21 -2.35 3.34 1.83
C VAL A 21 -3.31 2.17 1.99
N LEU A 22 -3.61 1.77 3.23
CA LEU A 22 -4.59 0.73 3.53
C LEU A 22 -5.96 1.06 2.94
N ILE A 23 -6.46 2.28 3.17
CA ILE A 23 -7.75 2.73 2.67
C ILE A 23 -7.74 2.72 1.13
N TYR A 24 -6.74 3.32 0.50
CA TYR A 24 -6.63 3.37 -0.95
C TYR A 24 -6.60 1.97 -1.60
N TRP A 25 -5.78 1.06 -1.06
CA TRP A 25 -5.68 -0.30 -1.57
C TRP A 25 -6.93 -1.13 -1.29
N SER A 26 -7.58 -0.92 -0.15
CA SER A 26 -8.86 -1.57 0.14
C SER A 26 -9.93 -1.14 -0.85
N MET A 27 -10.02 0.16 -1.18
CA MET A 27 -10.94 0.67 -2.20
C MET A 27 -10.69 0.01 -3.56
N LEU A 28 -9.43 -0.06 -3.99
CA LEU A 28 -9.06 -0.74 -5.24
C LEU A 28 -9.43 -2.22 -5.21
N PHE A 29 -9.16 -2.92 -4.10
CA PHE A 29 -9.50 -4.33 -3.94
C PHE A 29 -11.02 -4.58 -3.94
N PHE A 30 -11.81 -3.64 -3.43
CA PHE A 30 -13.28 -3.74 -3.49
C PHE A 30 -13.83 -3.46 -4.89
N GLN A 31 -13.20 -2.55 -5.64
CA GLN A 31 -13.55 -2.22 -7.03
C GLN A 31 -13.14 -3.30 -8.02
N ASP A 32 -12.07 -4.04 -7.73
CA ASP A 32 -11.65 -5.17 -8.54
C ASP A 32 -12.63 -6.35 -8.39
N ASN A 33 -13.35 -6.66 -9.47
CA ASN A 33 -14.28 -7.78 -9.55
C ASN A 33 -13.61 -9.07 -10.08
N THR A 34 -12.32 -9.01 -10.45
CA THR A 34 -11.60 -10.15 -11.02
C THR A 34 -10.96 -11.04 -9.95
N THR A 35 -10.68 -10.50 -8.76
CA THR A 35 -10.07 -11.25 -7.66
C THR A 35 -11.13 -11.85 -6.72
N PRO A 36 -11.15 -13.18 -6.47
CA PRO A 36 -12.10 -13.78 -5.54
C PRO A 36 -11.84 -13.28 -4.11
N LYS A 37 -12.80 -12.54 -3.55
CA LYS A 37 -12.73 -11.95 -2.20
C LYS A 37 -12.68 -12.99 -1.07
N ASN A 38 -12.80 -14.27 -1.40
CA ASN A 38 -12.76 -15.41 -0.47
C ASN A 38 -11.33 -15.89 -0.16
N HIS A 39 -10.31 -15.38 -0.86
CA HIS A 39 -8.92 -15.74 -0.55
C HIS A 39 -8.43 -15.00 0.69
N ALA A 40 -8.31 -15.72 1.80
CA ALA A 40 -7.77 -15.20 3.07
C ALA A 40 -6.37 -14.57 2.91
N ILE A 41 -5.57 -15.07 1.97
CA ILE A 41 -4.24 -14.54 1.65
C ILE A 41 -4.31 -13.10 1.13
N SER A 42 -5.32 -12.76 0.31
CA SER A 42 -5.50 -11.40 -0.20
C SER A 42 -5.77 -10.40 0.91
N TRP A 43 -6.55 -10.78 1.91
CA TRP A 43 -6.81 -9.95 3.10
C TRP A 43 -5.57 -9.77 3.98
N ILE A 44 -4.77 -10.82 4.14
CA ILE A 44 -3.50 -10.76 4.88
C ILE A 44 -2.53 -9.81 4.17
N ILE A 45 -2.40 -9.91 2.85
CA ILE A 45 -1.54 -9.02 2.06
C ILE A 45 -2.06 -7.57 2.13
N LEU A 46 -3.38 -7.37 2.08
CA LEU A 46 -4.00 -6.04 2.21
C LEU A 46 -3.62 -5.34 3.52
N LEU A 47 -3.45 -6.10 4.60
CA LEU A 47 -3.07 -5.57 5.91
C LEU A 47 -1.55 -5.42 6.08
N ILE A 48 -0.77 -6.38 5.59
CA ILE A 48 0.69 -6.40 5.76
C ILE A 48 1.38 -5.42 4.82
N ALA A 49 0.93 -5.31 3.57
CA ALA A 49 1.61 -4.49 2.57
C ALA A 49 1.68 -2.98 2.93
N PRO A 50 0.63 -2.34 3.48
CA PRO A 50 0.70 -0.95 3.95
C PRO A 50 1.67 -0.73 5.11
N LEU A 51 1.91 -1.74 5.96
CA LEU A 51 2.92 -1.64 7.03
C LEU A 51 4.33 -1.52 6.44
N PHE A 52 4.57 -2.07 5.25
CA PHE A 52 5.86 -1.95 4.56
C PHE A 52 5.80 -0.93 3.42
N TRP A 53 4.94 0.09 3.52
CA TRP A 53 4.74 1.10 2.47
C TRP A 53 6.03 1.72 1.89
N PRO A 54 7.10 2.01 2.65
CA PRO A 54 8.30 2.64 2.09
C PRO A 54 9.00 1.76 1.04
N ILE A 55 8.80 0.44 1.11
CA ILE A 55 9.38 -0.53 0.19
C ILE A 55 8.34 -0.95 -0.85
N VAL A 56 7.11 -1.20 -0.40
CA VAL A 56 6.05 -1.76 -1.24
C VAL A 56 5.52 -0.76 -2.26
N LEU A 57 5.38 0.53 -1.91
CA LEU A 57 4.89 1.54 -2.84
C LEU A 57 5.83 1.76 -4.04
N PRO A 58 7.16 1.93 -3.87
CA PRO A 58 8.07 2.03 -5.00
C PRO A 58 8.05 0.79 -5.90
N ILE A 59 8.05 -0.41 -5.30
CA ILE A 59 8.05 -1.67 -6.07
C ILE A 59 6.77 -1.83 -6.88
N SER A 60 5.61 -1.63 -6.25
CA SER A 60 4.31 -1.73 -6.93
C SER A 60 4.18 -0.67 -8.03
N SER A 61 4.62 0.57 -7.78
CA SER A 61 4.61 1.64 -8.78
C SER A 61 5.52 1.33 -9.97
N TRP A 62 6.68 0.73 -9.71
CA TRP A 62 7.62 0.30 -10.76
C TRP A 62 7.02 -0.82 -11.61
N GLU A 63 6.44 -1.85 -10.98
CA GLU A 63 5.80 -2.97 -11.68
C GLU A 63 4.61 -2.49 -12.54
N LEU A 64 3.78 -1.60 -11.99
CA LEU A 64 2.68 -0.97 -12.71
C LEU A 64 3.16 -0.15 -13.90
N SER A 65 4.24 0.62 -13.72
CA SER A 65 4.83 1.44 -14.80
C SER A 65 5.37 0.57 -15.94
N ILE A 66 6.03 -0.55 -15.63
CA ILE A 66 6.50 -1.52 -16.64
C ILE A 66 5.31 -2.15 -17.38
N LYS A 67 4.27 -2.59 -16.66
CA LYS A 67 3.07 -3.17 -17.27
C LYS A 67 2.38 -2.17 -18.20
N ALA A 68 2.25 -0.91 -17.76
CA ALA A 68 1.67 0.16 -18.55
C ALA A 68 2.50 0.45 -19.82
N LEU A 69 3.83 0.54 -19.69
CA LEU A 69 4.74 0.74 -20.82
C LEU A 69 4.63 -0.40 -21.85
N LYS A 70 4.59 -1.65 -21.38
CA LYS A 70 4.42 -2.82 -22.25
C LYS A 70 3.10 -2.79 -23.02
N ASN A 71 2.03 -2.30 -22.40
CA ASN A 71 0.72 -2.19 -23.03
C ASN A 71 0.59 -1.03 -24.02
N VAL A 72 1.48 -0.03 -23.96
CA VAL A 72 1.54 1.08 -24.94
C VAL A 72 2.43 0.73 -26.13
N LEU A 73 3.46 -0.09 -25.92
CA LEU A 73 4.41 -0.50 -26.97
C LEU A 73 3.94 -1.68 -27.84
N LEU A 74 2.97 -2.47 -27.37
CA LEU A 74 2.34 -3.58 -28.10
C LEU A 74 0.99 -3.14 -28.68
#